data_AF-A0A060C9U3-F1
#
_entry.id   AF-A0A060C9U3-F1
#
_cell.length_a   1.000
_cell.length_b   1.000
_cell.length_c   1.000
_cell.angle_alpha   90.00
_cell.angle_beta   90.00
_cell.angle_gamma   90.00
#
_symmetry.space_group_name_H-M   'P 1'
#
loop_
_entity.id
_entity.type
_entity.pdbx_description
1 polymer ?
#
loop_
_entity_poly.entity_id
_entity_poly.type
_entity_poly.pdbx_seq_one_letter_code
_entity_poly.pdbx_strand_id
1 'polypeptide(L)'
;MIYGIDAVHGHNTAYKATIFPHNIGLGATREPTLVKRIGAATALEVRATGIPYVFAPCVVVCRDPRWGRCYESYSEDPKIVQAMTEIIPGLQEKFQQILTKEFPLLLDPREMLLHVLSTMLAMAEHTKASMRT
;
A
#
# COMPACT_ATOMS: atom_id res chain seq x y z
N MET A 1 -8.55 -6.66 18.32
CA MET A 1 -9.47 -6.68 17.16
C MET A 1 -8.63 -6.62 15.90
N ILE A 2 -8.89 -7.47 14.90
CA ILE A 2 -8.22 -7.44 13.58
C ILE A 2 -9.18 -6.75 12.62
N TYR A 3 -8.72 -5.68 11.98
CA TYR A 3 -9.47 -4.94 10.96
C TYR A 3 -8.58 -4.85 9.72
N GLY A 4 -9.13 -5.16 8.56
CA GLY A 4 -8.38 -5.29 7.31
C GLY A 4 -8.95 -4.43 6.20
N ILE A 5 -8.07 -4.05 5.27
CA ILE A 5 -8.41 -3.26 4.09
C ILE A 5 -7.87 -3.87 2.80
N ASP A 6 -8.58 -3.69 1.70
CA ASP A 6 -8.03 -3.97 0.37
C ASP A 6 -7.10 -2.82 -0.04
N ALA A 7 -5.80 -3.12 -0.13
CA ALA A 7 -4.76 -2.18 -0.51
C ALA A 7 -3.86 -2.76 -1.61
N VAL A 8 -4.44 -3.51 -2.57
CA VAL A 8 -3.71 -4.20 -3.65
C VAL A 8 -2.84 -3.26 -4.49
N HIS A 9 -3.20 -1.98 -4.59
CA HIS A 9 -2.47 -0.97 -5.36
C HIS A 9 -2.32 0.37 -4.59
N GLY A 10 -2.09 0.28 -3.28
CA GLY A 10 -2.01 1.44 -2.38
C GLY A 10 -3.24 1.56 -1.48
N HIS A 11 -3.24 2.55 -0.58
CA HIS A 11 -4.35 2.78 0.37
C HIS A 11 -5.53 3.51 -0.29
N ASN A 12 -6.08 2.91 -1.35
CA ASN A 12 -7.00 3.55 -2.31
C ASN A 12 -8.30 4.13 -1.71
N THR A 13 -8.71 3.71 -0.51
CA THR A 13 -9.91 4.24 0.17
C THR A 13 -9.63 5.44 1.07
N ALA A 14 -8.37 5.77 1.32
CA ALA A 14 -8.01 6.93 2.13
C ALA A 14 -7.89 8.18 1.26
N TYR A 15 -8.49 9.27 1.73
CA TYR A 15 -8.42 10.55 1.05
C TYR A 15 -6.96 11.02 0.92
N LYS A 16 -6.55 11.42 -0.29
CA LYS A 16 -5.18 11.85 -0.64
C LYS A 16 -4.09 10.78 -0.50
N ALA A 17 -4.44 9.52 -0.28
CA ALA A 17 -3.46 8.43 -0.32
C ALA A 17 -2.92 8.21 -1.74
N THR A 18 -1.72 7.65 -1.82
CA THR A 18 -1.07 7.35 -3.09
C THR A 18 -1.70 6.11 -3.72
N ILE A 19 -2.07 6.23 -5.00
CA ILE A 19 -2.58 5.12 -5.80
C ILE A 19 -1.48 4.70 -6.78
N PHE A 20 -1.01 3.47 -6.65
CA PHE A 20 -0.01 2.88 -7.53
C PHE A 20 -0.67 2.16 -8.73
N PRO A 21 0.09 1.87 -9.80
CA PRO A 21 -0.39 0.98 -10.86
C PRO A 21 -0.83 -0.38 -10.28
N HIS A 22 -1.86 -0.97 -10.87
CA HIS A 22 -2.24 -2.36 -10.56
C HIS A 22 -1.09 -3.33 -10.88
N ASN A 23 -1.16 -4.53 -10.28
CA ASN A 23 -0.11 -5.55 -10.36
C ASN A 23 0.35 -5.86 -11.79
N ILE A 24 -0.53 -5.84 -12.79
CA ILE A 24 -0.12 -6.07 -14.18
C ILE A 24 0.86 -5.00 -14.69
N GLY A 25 0.66 -3.74 -14.30
CA GLY A 25 1.57 -2.64 -14.62
C GLY A 25 2.89 -2.77 -13.85
N LEU A 26 2.84 -3.18 -12.59
CA LEU A 26 4.03 -3.43 -11.78
C LEU A 26 4.84 -4.63 -12.31
N GLY A 27 4.18 -5.71 -12.71
CA GLY A 27 4.83 -6.87 -13.29
C GLY A 27 5.49 -6.58 -14.64
N ALA A 28 4.92 -5.66 -15.43
CA ALA A 28 5.53 -5.19 -16.68
C ALA A 28 6.89 -4.49 -16.47
N THR A 29 7.13 -3.89 -15.29
CA THR A 29 8.42 -3.26 -14.96
C THR A 29 9.55 -4.27 -14.78
N ARG A 30 9.24 -5.50 -14.35
CA ARG A 30 10.23 -6.52 -13.96
C ARG A 30 11.21 -6.07 -12.86
N GLU A 31 10.79 -5.14 -12.00
CA GLU A 31 11.59 -4.57 -10.91
C GLU A 31 11.05 -4.95 -9.50
N PRO A 32 11.47 -6.09 -8.90
CA PRO A 32 11.03 -6.49 -7.56
C PRO A 32 11.35 -5.48 -6.45
N THR A 33 12.49 -4.79 -6.57
CA THR A 33 12.92 -3.80 -5.57
C THR A 33 12.00 -2.58 -5.53
N LEU A 34 11.47 -2.17 -6.69
CA LEU A 34 10.44 -1.14 -6.80
C LEU A 34 9.16 -1.58 -6.08
N VAL A 35 8.72 -2.81 -6.34
CA VAL A 35 7.50 -3.37 -5.77
C VAL A 35 7.59 -3.51 -4.24
N LYS A 36 8.77 -3.81 -3.70
CA LYS A 36 9.05 -3.74 -2.25
C LYS A 36 8.85 -2.34 -1.67
N ARG A 37 9.41 -1.32 -2.32
CA ARG A 37 9.28 0.09 -1.89
C ARG A 37 7.82 0.56 -1.93
N ILE A 38 7.07 0.13 -2.94
CA ILE A 38 5.62 0.37 -3.02
C ILE A 38 4.89 -0.29 -1.85
N GLY A 39 5.25 -1.52 -1.49
CA GLY A 39 4.74 -2.18 -0.29
C GLY A 39 5.02 -1.38 0.99
N ALA A 40 6.24 -0.88 1.17
CA ALA A 40 6.60 -0.06 2.32
C ALA A 40 5.83 1.27 2.39
N ALA A 41 5.69 1.97 1.25
CA ALA A 41 4.89 3.19 1.16
C ALA A 41 3.41 2.94 1.46
N THR A 42 2.84 1.86 0.92
CA THR A 42 1.46 1.45 1.20
C THR A 42 1.27 1.13 2.68
N ALA A 43 2.20 0.39 3.30
CA ALA A 43 2.14 0.10 4.73
C ALA A 43 2.22 1.35 5.61
N LEU A 44 3.00 2.35 5.21
CA LEU A 44 3.08 3.62 5.93
C LEU A 44 1.71 4.32 5.94
N GLU A 45 1.07 4.45 4.78
CA GLU A 45 -0.23 5.10 4.64
C GLU A 45 -1.33 4.33 5.38
N VAL A 46 -1.39 3.00 5.23
CA VAL A 46 -2.40 2.15 5.90
C VAL A 46 -2.24 2.17 7.43
N ARG A 47 -1.00 2.20 7.94
CA ARG A 47 -0.76 2.29 9.39
C ARG A 47 -1.11 3.66 9.95
N ALA A 48 -0.91 4.72 9.17
CA ALA A 48 -1.30 6.08 9.57
C ALA A 48 -2.82 6.21 9.78
N THR A 49 -3.64 5.39 9.12
CA THR A 49 -5.09 5.34 9.33
C THR A 49 -5.53 4.34 10.41
N GLY A 50 -4.59 3.72 11.11
CA GLY A 50 -4.86 2.80 12.22
C GLY A 50 -5.24 1.37 11.82
N ILE A 51 -5.06 1.01 10.54
CA ILE A 51 -5.45 -0.31 10.02
C ILE A 51 -4.26 -1.26 10.10
N PRO A 52 -4.35 -2.39 10.83
CA PRO A 52 -3.21 -3.28 11.05
C PRO A 52 -3.03 -4.37 9.97
N TYR A 53 -3.98 -4.55 9.06
CA TYR A 53 -3.99 -5.68 8.12
C TYR A 53 -4.40 -5.26 6.71
N VAL A 54 -3.73 -5.81 5.70
CA VAL A 54 -4.00 -5.55 4.27
C VAL A 54 -4.30 -6.87 3.54
N PHE A 55 -5.27 -6.86 2.63
CA PHE A 55 -5.59 -7.98 1.75
C PHE A 55 -4.76 -7.93 0.46
N ALA A 56 -3.43 -7.87 0.61
CA ALA A 56 -2.48 -7.75 -0.49
C ALA A 56 -1.20 -8.55 -0.19
N PRO A 57 -0.47 -9.00 -1.23
CA PRO A 57 -0.77 -8.88 -2.66
C PRO A 57 -1.67 -10.00 -3.21
N CYS A 58 -2.21 -9.80 -4.41
CA CYS A 58 -2.84 -10.86 -5.20
C CYS A 58 -1.76 -11.70 -5.92
N VAL A 59 -1.41 -12.86 -5.36
CA VAL A 59 -0.40 -13.78 -5.92
C VAL A 59 -1.06 -14.83 -6.81
N VAL A 60 -1.47 -14.39 -8.00
CA VAL A 60 -2.12 -15.23 -9.01
C VAL A 60 -1.33 -15.20 -10.31
N VAL A 61 -1.27 -16.34 -10.99
CA VAL A 61 -0.73 -16.45 -12.35
C VAL A 61 -1.90 -16.46 -13.32
N CYS A 62 -2.27 -15.29 -13.89
CA CYS A 62 -3.37 -15.25 -14.86
C CYS A 62 -2.86 -15.73 -16.24
N ARG A 63 -3.36 -16.88 -16.70
CA ARG A 63 -3.15 -17.38 -18.08
C ARG A 63 -4.40 -17.28 -18.96
N ASP A 64 -5.57 -17.08 -18.34
CA ASP A 64 -6.83 -16.93 -19.04
C ASP A 64 -7.41 -15.53 -18.77
N PRO A 65 -7.39 -14.62 -19.76
CA PRO A 65 -7.89 -13.25 -19.58
C PRO A 65 -9.39 -13.18 -19.27
N ARG A 66 -10.16 -14.26 -19.50
CA ARG A 66 -11.59 -14.34 -19.16
C ARG A 66 -11.83 -14.34 -17.65
N TRP A 67 -10.80 -14.52 -16.83
CA TRP A 67 -10.89 -14.44 -15.37
C TRP A 67 -11.32 -13.06 -14.87
N GLY A 68 -11.27 -12.01 -15.70
CA GLY A 68 -11.84 -10.69 -15.41
C GLY A 68 -11.07 -9.86 -14.37
N ARG A 69 -10.19 -10.49 -13.59
CA ARG A 69 -9.29 -9.85 -12.59
C ARG A 69 -7.82 -10.00 -12.93
N CYS A 70 -7.48 -10.26 -14.19
CA CYS A 70 -6.09 -10.45 -14.61
C CYS A 70 -5.21 -9.22 -14.38
N TYR A 71 -5.79 -8.02 -14.26
CA TYR A 71 -5.06 -6.82 -13.87
C TYR A 71 -4.47 -6.90 -12.46
N GLU A 72 -5.00 -7.76 -11.58
CA GLU A 72 -4.45 -8.04 -10.25
C GLU A 72 -3.32 -9.07 -10.27
N SER A 73 -3.08 -9.75 -11.40
CA SER A 73 -1.92 -10.61 -11.59
C SER A 73 -0.72 -9.78 -12.02
N TYR A 74 0.47 -10.13 -11.55
CA TYR A 74 1.71 -9.52 -12.07
C TYR A 74 2.07 -10.03 -13.47
N SER A 75 1.74 -11.29 -13.80
CA SER A 75 2.10 -11.91 -15.08
C SER A 75 1.44 -13.27 -15.26
N GLU A 76 1.41 -13.76 -16.51
CA GLU A 76 1.17 -15.16 -16.84
C GLU A 76 2.37 -16.08 -16.56
N ASP A 77 3.57 -15.50 -16.39
CA ASP A 77 4.80 -16.22 -16.05
C ASP A 77 4.94 -16.34 -14.51
N PRO A 78 4.92 -17.57 -13.95
CA PRO A 78 5.12 -17.81 -12.52
C PRO A 78 6.43 -17.23 -11.96
N LYS A 79 7.50 -17.14 -12.75
CA LYS A 79 8.79 -16.58 -12.30
C LYS A 79 8.68 -15.08 -12.04
N ILE A 80 7.96 -14.35 -12.88
CA ILE A 80 7.72 -12.92 -12.68
C ILE A 80 6.82 -12.73 -11.46
N VAL A 81 5.73 -13.49 -11.34
CA VAL A 81 4.84 -13.42 -10.17
C VAL A 81 5.60 -13.70 -8.87
N GLN A 82 6.47 -14.73 -8.86
CA GLN A 82 7.32 -15.05 -7.72
C GLN A 82 8.28 -13.90 -7.38
N ALA A 83 8.95 -13.32 -8.38
CA ALA A 83 9.87 -12.20 -8.15
C ALA A 83 9.15 -10.98 -7.55
N MET A 84 7.90 -10.71 -7.94
CA MET A 84 7.11 -9.58 -7.41
C MET A 84 6.61 -9.78 -5.98
N THR A 85 6.77 -10.97 -5.38
CA THR A 85 6.41 -11.20 -3.97
C THR A 85 7.24 -10.39 -2.98
N GLU A 86 8.29 -9.68 -3.43
CA GLU A 86 9.03 -8.69 -2.64
C GLU A 86 8.16 -7.55 -2.07
N ILE A 87 6.92 -7.37 -2.54
CA ILE A 87 5.94 -6.49 -1.87
C ILE A 87 5.60 -6.96 -0.45
N ILE A 88 5.61 -8.28 -0.18
CA ILE A 88 5.25 -8.87 1.11
C ILE A 88 6.16 -8.34 2.23
N PRO A 89 7.50 -8.46 2.13
CA PRO A 89 8.38 -7.88 3.15
C PRO A 89 8.25 -6.36 3.24
N GLY A 90 7.92 -5.65 2.15
CA GLY A 90 7.62 -4.21 2.19
C GLY A 90 6.39 -3.87 3.03
N LEU A 91 5.28 -4.63 2.84
CA LEU A 91 4.06 -4.46 3.62
C LEU A 91 4.23 -4.82 5.10
N GLN A 92 5.08 -5.82 5.38
CA GLN A 92 5.36 -6.32 6.72
C GLN A 92 6.46 -5.54 7.45
N GLU A 93 7.20 -4.67 6.77
CA GLU A 93 8.33 -3.95 7.37
C GLU A 93 7.87 -3.15 8.60
N LYS A 94 8.70 -3.14 9.65
CA LYS A 94 8.33 -2.44 10.89
C LYS A 94 8.27 -0.94 10.61
N PHE A 95 7.19 -0.29 11.04
CA PHE A 95 6.99 1.15 10.88
C PHE A 95 8.24 1.97 11.27
N GLN A 96 8.87 1.63 12.40
CA GLN A 96 10.09 2.29 12.86
C GLN A 96 11.25 2.19 11.86
N GLN A 97 11.38 1.05 11.18
CA GLN A 97 12.43 0.77 10.20
C GLN A 97 12.17 1.51 8.88
N ILE A 98 10.90 1.65 8.48
CA ILE A 98 10.50 2.46 7.31
C ILE A 98 10.88 3.93 7.54
N LEU A 99 10.51 4.49 8.71
CA LEU A 99 10.85 5.86 9.07
C LEU A 99 12.37 6.11 9.13
N THR A 100 13.15 5.18 9.70
CA THR A 100 14.61 5.36 9.78
C THR A 100 15.29 5.33 8.40
N LYS A 101 14.78 4.53 7.46
CA LYS A 101 15.41 4.38 6.13
C LYS A 101 14.99 5.46 5.14
N GLU A 102 13.68 5.72 5.03
CA GLU A 102 13.12 6.51 3.93
C GLU A 102 12.78 7.95 4.36
N PHE A 103 12.49 8.17 5.65
CA PHE A 103 12.09 9.47 6.18
C PHE A 103 12.81 9.83 7.49
N PRO A 104 14.15 9.93 7.50
CA PRO A 104 14.93 10.17 8.71
C PRO A 104 14.55 11.47 9.44
N LEU A 105 13.96 12.45 8.73
CA LEU A 105 13.46 13.70 9.29
C LEU A 105 12.15 13.53 10.11
N LEU A 106 11.37 12.48 9.84
CA LEU A 106 10.17 12.13 10.61
C LEU A 106 10.49 11.36 11.90
N LEU A 107 11.77 11.19 12.25
CA LEU A 107 12.19 10.64 13.54
C LEU A 107 12.04 11.64 14.70
N ASP A 108 11.87 12.94 14.40
CA ASP A 108 11.49 13.92 15.42
C ASP A 108 10.02 13.66 15.84
N PRO A 109 9.76 13.34 17.12
CA PRO A 109 8.41 13.10 17.61
C PRO A 109 7.44 14.27 17.36
N ARG A 110 7.93 15.51 17.24
CA ARG A 110 7.08 16.69 16.98
C ARG A 110 6.60 16.74 15.53
N GLU A 111 7.50 16.48 14.59
CA GLU A 111 7.18 16.45 13.14
C GLU A 111 6.32 15.23 12.79
N MET A 112 6.57 14.09 13.44
CA MET A 112 5.72 12.90 13.31
C MET A 112 4.30 13.18 13.80
N LEU A 113 4.15 13.82 14.97
CA LEU A 113 2.84 14.16 15.51
C LEU A 113 2.12 15.18 14.62
N LEU A 114 2.82 16.17 14.08
CA LEU A 114 2.25 17.15 13.15
C LEU A 114 1.78 16.51 11.85
N HIS A 115 2.56 15.60 11.27
CA HIS A 115 2.16 14.89 10.06
C HIS A 115 0.96 13.97 10.32
N VAL A 116 1.00 13.15 11.36
CA VAL A 116 -0.12 12.27 11.74
C VAL A 116 -1.37 13.08 12.08
N LEU A 117 -1.24 14.18 12.84
CA LEU A 117 -2.36 15.06 13.16
C LEU A 117 -2.91 15.74 11.92
N SER A 118 -2.06 16.20 10.99
CA SER A 118 -2.50 16.80 9.72
C SER A 118 -3.31 15.82 8.88
N THR A 119 -2.83 14.58 8.74
CA THR A 119 -3.55 13.52 8.01
C THR A 119 -4.85 13.14 8.71
N MET A 120 -4.84 13.01 10.05
CA MET A 120 -6.05 12.71 10.82
C MET A 120 -7.08 13.85 10.81
N LEU A 121 -6.65 15.12 10.86
CA LEU A 121 -7.52 16.29 10.71
C LEU A 121 -8.16 16.31 9.32
N ALA A 122 -7.36 16.09 8.26
CA ALA A 122 -7.87 16.00 6.89
C ALA A 122 -8.92 14.88 6.73
N MET A 123 -8.72 13.74 7.38
CA MET A 123 -9.70 12.64 7.39
C MET A 123 -10.97 13.00 8.18
N ALA A 124 -10.84 13.65 9.34
CA ALA A 124 -11.98 14.03 10.17
C ALA A 124 -12.88 15.09 9.52
N GLU A 125 -12.29 16.05 8.79
CA GLU A 125 -13.04 17.04 8.01
C GLU A 125 -13.81 16.39 6.86
N HIS A 126 -13.21 15.40 6.18
CA HIS A 126 -13.87 14.66 5.11
C HIS A 126 -15.04 13.81 5.61
N THR A 127 -14.91 13.12 6.74
CA THR A 127 -16.03 12.36 7.34
C THR A 127 -17.22 13.28 7.66
N LYS A 128 -16.96 14.51 8.14
CA LYS A 128 -18.01 15.51 8.34
C LYS A 128 -18.64 16.00 7.03
N ALA A 129 -17.87 16.08 5.94
CA ALA A 129 -18.38 16.47 4.63
C ALA A 129 -19.26 15.37 4.00
N SER A 130 -18.85 14.11 4.11
CA SER A 130 -19.59 12.95 3.60
C SER A 130 -20.89 12.65 4.34
N MET A 131 -21.04 13.09 5.60
CA MET A 131 -22.27 12.92 6.38
C MET A 131 -23.29 14.08 6.21
N ARG A 132 -22.97 15.07 5.36
CA ARG A 132 -23.85 16.22 5.06
C ARG A 132 -24.56 16.10 3.71
N THR A 133 -24.39 14.98 3.01
CA THR A 133 -25.08 14.58 1.78
C THR A 133 -25.93 13.36 2.05
#